data_AF-A0A6A5V5K5-F1
#
_entry.id   AF-A0A6A5V5K5-F1
#
_cell.length_a   1.000
_cell.length_b   1.000
_cell.length_c   1.000
_cell.angle_alpha   90.00
_cell.angle_beta   90.00
_cell.angle_gamma   90.00
#
_symmetry.space_group_name_H-M   'P 1'
#
loop_
_entity.id
_entity.type
_entity.pdbx_description
1 polymer ?
#
loop_
_entity_poly.entity_id
_entity_poly.type
_entity_poly.pdbx_seq_one_letter_code
_entity_poly.pdbx_strand_id
1 'polypeptide(L)'
;MTGLMLFCIAEESISFVRKVANHDYGLGVTDAYFLAETEDHFDSPEFFRHNLDPDDAFSPDLIGASEEDCQEWLLGYQYQVNFIDHGILFIADDRSARDETLLAKVYSREPMVYDLDGGGRGRCCRRKRILGTSSASGMRRRGCCIL
;
A
#
# COMPACT_ATOMS: atom_id res chain seq x y z
N MET A 1 15.12 14.44 -4.00
CA MET A 1 15.41 13.00 -3.99
C MET A 1 14.11 12.32 -3.59
N THR A 2 13.70 11.27 -4.30
CA THR A 2 12.48 10.52 -3.97
C THR A 2 12.85 9.29 -3.15
N GLY A 3 12.06 8.95 -2.13
CA GLY A 3 12.22 7.73 -1.36
C GLY A 3 10.98 6.86 -1.39
N LEU A 4 11.11 5.67 -0.82
CA LEU A 4 10.10 4.62 -0.88
C LEU A 4 9.20 4.71 0.34
N MET A 5 7.89 4.64 0.14
CA MET A 5 6.95 4.68 1.24
C MET A 5 6.93 3.34 1.99
N LEU A 6 7.07 3.40 3.32
CA LEU A 6 7.05 2.24 4.21
C LEU A 6 5.95 2.40 5.27
N PHE A 7 5.09 1.39 5.37
CA PHE A 7 4.04 1.28 6.40
C PHE A 7 4.37 0.18 7.39
N CYS A 8 4.08 0.41 8.66
CA CYS A 8 4.13 -0.59 9.71
C CYS A 8 2.71 -0.84 10.22
N ILE A 9 2.13 -1.99 9.88
CA ILE A 9 0.75 -2.34 10.25
C ILE A 9 0.67 -3.33 11.41
N ALA A 10 1.79 -3.95 11.79
CA ALA A 10 1.83 -4.93 12.88
C ALA A 10 2.86 -4.56 13.95
N GLU A 11 2.48 -4.64 15.23
CA GLU A 11 3.38 -4.33 16.35
C GLU A 11 4.61 -5.24 16.39
N GLU A 12 4.42 -6.52 16.03
CA GLU A 12 5.52 -7.50 15.97
C GLU A 12 6.61 -7.06 14.98
N SER A 13 6.24 -6.30 13.94
CA SER A 13 7.14 -5.87 12.87
C SER A 13 7.96 -4.62 13.21
N ILE A 14 7.65 -3.90 14.29
CA ILE A 14 8.34 -2.66 14.70
C ILE A 14 9.86 -2.84 14.77
N SER A 15 10.31 -3.93 15.40
CA SER A 15 11.74 -4.23 15.55
C SER A 15 12.43 -4.46 14.21
N PHE A 16 11.72 -5.04 13.24
CA PHE A 16 12.21 -5.27 11.89
C PHE A 16 12.20 -3.97 11.06
N VAL A 17 11.15 -3.17 11.16
CA VAL A 17 11.05 -1.85 10.50
C VAL A 17 12.22 -0.95 10.92
N ARG A 18 12.61 -0.96 12.21
CA ARG A 18 13.81 -0.25 12.69
C ARG A 18 15.09 -0.72 11.99
N LYS A 19 15.27 -2.05 11.83
CA LYS A 19 16.42 -2.59 11.11
C LYS A 19 16.44 -2.09 9.66
N VAL A 20 15.30 -2.12 8.97
CA VAL A 20 15.16 -1.67 7.57
C VAL A 20 15.42 -0.17 7.44
N ALA A 21 14.80 0.64 8.28
CA ALA A 21 14.92 2.10 8.23
C ALA A 21 16.35 2.58 8.50
N ASN A 22 17.10 1.84 9.34
CA ASN A 22 18.49 2.16 9.68
C ASN A 22 19.51 1.43 8.79
N HIS A 23 19.05 0.61 7.84
CA HIS A 23 19.96 -0.17 7.02
C HIS A 23 20.66 0.75 6.01
N ASP A 24 21.99 0.83 6.08
CA ASP A 24 22.78 1.42 5.01
C ASP A 24 22.81 0.46 3.82
N TYR A 25 22.09 0.81 2.76
CA TYR A 25 22.05 0.05 1.51
C TYR A 25 23.29 0.30 0.63
N GLY A 26 24.25 1.12 1.07
CA GLY A 26 25.46 1.45 0.30
C GLY A 26 25.17 2.27 -0.96
N LEU A 27 23.93 2.79 -1.09
CA LEU A 27 23.48 3.60 -2.22
C LEU A 27 23.85 5.09 -2.05
N GLY A 28 24.54 5.45 -0.96
CA GLY A 28 24.81 6.85 -0.60
C GLY A 28 23.55 7.64 -0.24
N VAL A 29 22.44 6.92 0.02
CA VAL A 29 21.15 7.48 0.44
C VAL A 29 20.92 7.00 1.86
N THR A 30 21.02 7.92 2.82
CA THR A 30 20.78 7.63 4.25
C THR A 30 19.32 7.37 4.56
N ASP A 31 18.41 7.76 3.65
CA ASP A 31 16.98 7.88 3.92
C ASP A 31 16.15 7.29 2.76
N ALA A 32 16.44 6.03 2.41
CA ALA A 32 15.77 5.35 1.30
C ALA A 32 14.26 5.13 1.55
N TYR A 33 13.84 5.07 2.82
CA TYR A 33 12.46 4.87 3.23
C TYR A 33 11.88 6.07 3.97
N PHE A 34 10.64 6.41 3.61
CA PHE A 34 9.76 7.33 4.30
C PHE A 34 8.78 6.51 5.13
N LEU A 35 8.94 6.54 6.47
CA LEU A 35 8.09 5.76 7.36
C LEU A 35 6.84 6.54 7.74
N ALA A 36 5.68 5.96 7.44
CA ALA A 36 4.38 6.51 7.79
C ALA A 36 4.06 6.24 9.27
N GLU A 37 3.90 7.29 10.08
CA GLU A 37 3.48 7.18 11.49
C GLU A 37 2.02 7.54 11.72
N THR A 38 1.50 8.53 10.99
CA THR A 38 0.16 9.11 11.22
C THR A 38 -0.56 9.31 9.89
N GLU A 39 -1.90 9.31 9.91
CA GLU A 39 -2.68 9.52 8.68
C GLU A 39 -2.72 10.99 8.19
N ASP A 40 -2.41 11.95 9.07
CA ASP A 40 -2.78 13.36 8.90
C ASP A 40 -1.65 14.26 8.36
N HIS A 41 -0.41 13.77 8.24
CA HIS A 41 0.77 14.62 8.00
C HIS A 41 1.73 14.08 6.94
N PHE A 42 1.22 13.92 5.71
CA PHE A 42 2.01 13.36 4.60
C PHE A 42 2.39 14.37 3.51
N ASP A 43 2.03 15.63 3.69
CA ASP A 43 2.30 16.74 2.78
C ASP A 43 3.73 17.29 2.91
N SER A 44 4.40 17.03 4.04
CA SER A 44 5.78 17.44 4.26
C SER A 44 6.69 16.24 4.58
N PRO A 45 7.88 16.16 3.94
CA PRO A 45 8.85 15.09 4.20
C PRO A 45 9.37 15.11 5.65
N GLU A 46 9.26 16.24 6.35
CA GLU A 46 9.75 16.42 7.73
C GLU A 46 8.95 15.62 8.77
N PHE A 47 7.73 15.21 8.44
CA PHE A 47 6.88 14.39 9.31
C PHE A 47 7.14 12.90 9.17
N PHE A 48 7.98 12.50 8.23
CA PHE A 48 8.40 11.12 8.09
C PHE A 48 9.65 10.88 8.91
N ARG A 49 9.65 9.79 9.66
CA ARG A 49 10.86 9.40 10.36
C ARG A 49 11.83 8.73 9.42
N HIS A 50 13.04 9.27 9.46
CA HIS A 50 14.23 8.71 8.86
C HIS A 50 15.18 8.34 10.00
N ASN A 51 15.77 7.15 9.96
CA ASN A 51 16.57 6.61 11.06
C ASN A 51 15.81 6.54 12.39
N LEU A 52 15.21 5.38 12.69
CA LEU A 52 14.58 5.15 13.99
C LEU A 52 15.65 4.81 15.03
N ASP A 53 15.85 5.67 16.03
CA ASP A 53 16.73 5.34 17.15
C ASP A 53 16.22 4.08 17.88
N PRO A 54 17.08 3.13 18.28
CA PRO A 54 16.67 1.96 19.07
C PRO A 54 15.91 2.29 20.36
N ASP A 55 16.15 3.48 20.95
CA ASP A 55 15.47 3.90 22.18
C ASP A 55 14.23 4.79 21.93
N ASP A 56 13.90 5.07 20.66
CA ASP A 56 12.77 5.94 20.34
C ASP A 56 11.43 5.25 20.59
N ALA A 57 10.43 6.03 21.04
CA ALA A 57 9.06 5.57 21.20
C ALA A 57 8.35 5.56 19.83
N PHE A 58 8.72 4.60 18.99
CA PHE A 58 8.04 4.34 17.73
C PHE A 58 6.68 3.68 18.00
N SER A 59 5.61 4.45 17.83
CA SER A 59 4.22 3.99 17.91
C SER A 59 3.49 4.49 16.67
N PRO A 60 3.40 3.70 15.59
CA PRO A 60 2.66 4.12 14.43
C PRO A 60 1.16 4.04 14.75
N ASP A 61 0.42 5.11 14.46
CA ASP A 61 -1.05 5.12 14.54
C ASP A 61 -1.68 4.17 13.50
N LEU A 62 -0.87 3.70 12.55
CA LEU A 62 -1.22 2.78 11.48
C LEU A 62 -1.12 1.29 11.89
N ILE A 63 -0.80 0.99 13.16
CA ILE A 63 -0.90 -0.39 13.67
C ILE A 63 -2.35 -0.86 13.57
N GLY A 64 -2.55 -2.01 12.92
CA GLY A 64 -3.85 -2.62 12.68
C GLY A 64 -4.56 -2.09 11.43
N ALA A 65 -3.95 -1.17 10.67
CA ALA A 65 -4.45 -0.78 9.36
C ALA A 65 -4.40 -1.96 8.39
N SER A 66 -5.36 -2.03 7.46
CA SER A 66 -5.34 -3.06 6.43
C SER A 66 -4.38 -2.69 5.29
N GLU A 67 -3.93 -3.68 4.54
CA GLU A 67 -3.13 -3.42 3.35
C GLU A 67 -3.87 -2.60 2.27
N GLU A 68 -5.20 -2.67 2.28
CA GLU A 68 -6.09 -1.94 1.36
C GLU A 68 -6.13 -0.46 1.76
N ASP A 69 -6.19 -0.16 3.05
CA ASP A 69 -6.14 1.21 3.57
C ASP A 69 -4.79 1.87 3.21
N CYS A 70 -3.66 1.18 3.43
CA CYS A 70 -2.34 1.68 3.04
C CYS A 70 -2.22 1.93 1.52
N GLN A 71 -2.91 1.10 0.72
CA GLN A 71 -2.95 1.25 -0.74
C GLN A 71 -3.79 2.46 -1.16
N GLU A 72 -5.03 2.57 -0.69
CA GLU A 72 -5.90 3.70 -1.00
C GLU A 72 -5.24 5.01 -0.59
N TRP A 73 -4.58 4.98 0.57
CA TRP A 73 -3.78 6.08 1.07
C TRP A 73 -2.67 6.47 0.08
N LEU A 74 -1.79 5.55 -0.33
CA LEU A 74 -0.70 5.89 -1.24
C LEU A 74 -1.24 6.42 -2.57
N LEU A 75 -2.27 5.79 -3.13
CA LEU A 75 -2.85 6.21 -4.40
C LEU A 75 -3.49 7.61 -4.32
N GLY A 76 -4.05 7.98 -3.17
CA GLY A 76 -4.64 9.30 -2.93
C GLY A 76 -3.61 10.42 -2.76
N TYR A 77 -2.47 10.12 -2.15
CA TYR A 77 -1.49 11.15 -1.73
C TYR A 77 -0.20 11.18 -2.55
N GLN A 78 0.23 10.10 -3.21
CA GLN A 78 1.50 10.05 -3.93
C GLN A 78 1.66 11.18 -4.96
N TYR A 79 0.57 11.59 -5.64
CA TYR A 79 0.61 12.65 -6.65
C TYR A 79 0.61 14.07 -6.07
N GLN A 80 0.35 14.20 -4.77
CA GLN A 80 0.37 15.48 -4.07
C GLN A 80 1.79 15.85 -3.62
N VAL A 81 2.69 14.88 -3.57
CA VAL A 81 4.06 15.04 -3.08
C VAL A 81 5.12 14.57 -4.09
N ASN A 82 6.24 15.29 -4.14
CA ASN A 82 7.32 15.03 -5.11
C ASN A 82 8.54 14.31 -4.49
N PHE A 83 8.46 13.93 -3.22
CA PHE A 83 9.55 13.26 -2.49
C PHE A 83 9.30 11.76 -2.26
N ILE A 84 8.14 11.24 -2.66
CA ILE A 84 7.81 9.81 -2.60
C ILE A 84 7.86 9.24 -4.02
N ASP A 85 8.44 8.05 -4.18
CA ASP A 85 8.40 7.34 -5.45
C ASP A 85 6.97 6.87 -5.76
N HIS A 86 6.51 7.16 -6.98
CA HIS A 86 5.13 6.89 -7.36
C HIS A 86 4.98 5.43 -7.77
N GLY A 87 3.95 4.77 -7.26
CA GLY A 87 3.61 3.41 -7.66
C GLY A 87 4.44 2.32 -6.99
N ILE A 88 5.17 2.60 -5.90
CA ILE A 88 5.77 1.56 -5.07
C ILE A 88 5.42 1.80 -3.60
N LEU A 89 4.95 0.74 -2.95
CA LEU A 89 4.54 0.72 -1.55
C LEU A 89 5.23 -0.45 -0.84
N PHE A 90 5.79 -0.21 0.34
CA PHE A 90 6.26 -1.27 1.24
C PHE A 90 5.40 -1.34 2.49
N ILE A 91 5.03 -2.55 2.89
CA ILE A 91 4.24 -2.82 4.09
C ILE A 91 5.00 -3.84 4.94
N ALA A 92 5.16 -3.52 6.21
CA ALA A 92 5.63 -4.42 7.25
C ALA A 92 4.45 -4.94 8.06
N ASP A 93 4.19 -6.24 7.93
CA ASP A 93 3.11 -6.96 8.61
C ASP A 93 3.68 -7.96 9.64
N ASP A 94 2.84 -8.71 10.33
CA ASP A 94 3.21 -9.71 11.34
C ASP A 94 4.27 -10.71 10.81
N ARG A 95 4.12 -11.10 9.54
CA ARG A 95 5.06 -11.98 8.85
C ARG A 95 6.41 -11.35 8.60
N SER A 96 6.49 -10.03 8.48
CA SER A 96 7.75 -9.33 8.24
C SER A 96 8.73 -9.50 9.41
N ALA A 97 8.23 -9.60 10.63
CA ALA A 97 9.05 -9.88 11.81
C ALA A 97 9.67 -11.29 11.78
N ARG A 98 8.98 -12.26 11.17
CA ARG A 98 9.36 -13.68 11.16
C ARG A 98 10.22 -14.04 9.96
N ASP A 99 9.80 -13.57 8.79
CA ASP A 99 10.43 -13.90 7.52
C ASP A 99 11.56 -12.90 7.18
N GLU A 100 11.71 -11.81 7.95
CA GLU A 100 12.63 -10.70 7.69
C GLU A 100 12.46 -10.11 6.27
N THR A 101 11.20 -10.05 5.80
CA THR A 101 10.83 -9.55 4.46
C THR A 101 9.76 -8.47 4.52
N LEU A 102 9.82 -7.51 3.60
CA LEU A 102 8.74 -6.52 3.39
C LEU A 102 7.80 -6.95 2.27
N LEU A 103 6.52 -6.67 2.41
CA LEU A 103 5.56 -6.80 1.33
C LEU A 103 5.68 -5.57 0.41
N ALA A 104 6.15 -5.79 -0.82
CA ALA A 104 6.21 -4.74 -1.83
C ALA A 104 4.99 -4.81 -2.75
N LYS A 105 4.23 -3.72 -2.86
CA LYS A 105 3.17 -3.55 -3.87
C LYS A 105 3.62 -2.54 -4.90
N VAL A 106 3.68 -2.97 -6.15
CA VAL A 106 4.06 -2.12 -7.29
C VAL A 106 2.82 -1.86 -8.13
N TYR A 107 2.51 -0.59 -8.32
CA TYR A 107 1.42 -0.10 -9.14
C TYR A 107 2.00 0.46 -10.43
N SER A 108 1.87 -0.29 -11.51
CA SER A 108 2.01 0.28 -12.84
C SER A 108 0.74 1.05 -13.16
N ARG A 109 0.86 2.35 -13.45
CA ARG A 109 -0.19 3.03 -14.19
C ARG A 109 -0.35 2.28 -15.51
N GLU A 110 -1.51 1.66 -15.75
CA GLU A 110 -1.75 1.03 -17.05
C GLU A 110 -1.42 2.09 -18.12
N PRO A 111 -0.57 1.77 -19.11
CA PRO A 111 -0.38 2.67 -20.22
C PRO A 111 -1.77 2.86 -20.82
N MET A 112 -2.21 4.11 -20.97
CA MET A 112 -3.40 4.38 -21.78
C MET A 112 -3.18 3.69 -23.11
N VAL A 113 -3.88 2.58 -23.35
CA VAL A 113 -3.92 1.94 -24.64
C VAL A 113 -4.69 2.93 -25.50
N TYR A 114 -3.96 3.76 -26.25
CA TYR A 114 -4.59 4.47 -27.35
C TYR A 114 -5.09 3.38 -28.29
N ASP A 115 -6.40 3.13 -28.28
CA ASP A 115 -7.07 2.35 -29.31
C ASP A 115 -6.85 3.11 -30.64
N LEU A 116 -5.71 2.84 -31.28
CA LEU A 116 -5.43 3.27 -32.66
C LEU A 116 -6.13 2.36 -33.68
N ASP A 117 -7.12 1.58 -33.25
CA ASP A 117 -7.94 0.78 -34.15
C ASP A 117 -9.41 0.84 -33.71
N GLY A 118 -10.22 1.41 -34.60
CA GLY A 118 -11.65 1.56 -34.42
C GLY A 118 -12.39 0.23 -34.25
N GLY A 119 -13.42 0.28 -33.40
CA GLY A 119 -14.61 -0.54 -33.53
C GLY A 119 -14.58 -1.91 -32.85
N GLY A 120 -15.17 -2.02 -31.65
CA GLY A 120 -15.57 -3.32 -31.14
C GLY A 120 -15.91 -3.36 -29.66
N ARG A 121 -17.21 -3.36 -29.35
CA ARG A 121 -17.79 -3.57 -28.02
C ARG A 121 -17.07 -4.67 -27.21
N GLY A 122 -16.34 -4.30 -26.16
CA GLY A 122 -15.74 -5.23 -25.21
C GLY A 122 -16.38 -5.14 -23.82
N ARG A 123 -17.46 -5.89 -23.58
CA ARG A 123 -17.91 -6.21 -22.21
C ARG A 123 -17.03 -7.33 -21.68
N CYS A 124 -16.20 -7.08 -20.68
CA CYS A 124 -15.47 -8.14 -19.97
C CYS A 124 -15.39 -7.91 -18.45
N CYS A 125 -16.53 -8.04 -17.76
CA CYS A 125 -16.55 -8.47 -16.37
C CYS A 125 -17.16 -9.87 -16.31
N ARG A 126 -16.41 -10.90 -16.72
CA ARG A 126 -16.83 -12.31 -16.57
C ARG A 126 -16.25 -12.87 -15.27
N ARG A 127 -16.98 -12.66 -14.17
CA ARG A 127 -16.85 -13.40 -12.91
C ARG A 127 -16.88 -14.91 -13.22
N LYS A 128 -15.74 -15.59 -13.09
CA LYS A 128 -15.73 -17.06 -12.92
C LYS A 128 -16.04 -17.35 -11.45
N ARG A 129 -17.31 -17.64 -11.16
CA ARG A 129 -17.73 -18.25 -9.89
C ARG A 129 -17.58 -19.77 -10.04
N ILE A 130 -16.69 -20.36 -9.25
CA ILE A 130 -16.51 -21.81 -9.16
C ILE A 130 -17.75 -22.41 -8.48
N LEU A 131 -18.19 -23.55 -9.01
CA LEU A 131 -19.39 -24.31 -8.66
C LEU A 131 -19.43 -24.74 -7.19
N GLY A 132 -20.61 -24.63 -6.58
CA GLY A 132 -20.98 -25.26 -5.31
C GLY A 132 -22.50 -25.44 -5.29
N THR A 133 -22.93 -26.68 -5.12
CA THR A 133 -24.24 -27.26 -5.41
C THR A 133 -25.35 -26.92 -4.41
N SER A 134 -26.59 -27.20 -4.86
CA SER A 134 -27.77 -27.58 -4.06
C SER A 134 -28.79 -26.51 -3.68
N SER A 135 -29.89 -26.55 -4.43
CA SER A 135 -31.28 -26.66 -3.96
C SER A 135 -31.92 -25.58 -3.07
N ALA A 136 -33.14 -25.26 -3.46
CA ALA A 136 -34.26 -24.72 -2.68
C ALA A 136 -34.37 -23.19 -2.45
N SER A 137 -35.40 -22.67 -3.12
CA SER A 137 -36.43 -21.76 -2.57
C SER A 137 -36.05 -20.32 -2.20
N GLY A 138 -36.47 -19.41 -3.09
CA GLY A 138 -37.18 -18.19 -2.74
C GLY A 138 -36.46 -17.15 -1.87
N MET A 139 -36.02 -16.04 -2.47
CA MET A 139 -36.46 -14.72 -2.01
C MET A 139 -36.12 -13.63 -3.02
N ARG A 140 -37.10 -12.77 -3.28
CA ARG A 140 -36.96 -11.50 -4.02
C ARG A 140 -35.99 -10.59 -3.27
N ARG A 141 -34.96 -10.05 -3.94
CA ARG A 141 -34.35 -8.77 -3.55
C ARG A 141 -34.08 -7.95 -4.81
N ARG A 142 -34.86 -6.87 -4.94
CA ARG A 142 -34.57 -5.73 -5.81
C ARG A 142 -33.40 -4.96 -5.16
N GLY A 143 -32.27 -4.82 -5.85
CA GLY A 143 -31.29 -3.74 -5.63
C GLY A 143 -31.28 -2.95 -6.94
N CYS A 144 -31.84 -1.74 -7.00
CA CYS A 144 -31.28 -0.47 -6.52
C CYS A 144 -29.97 -0.11 -7.26
N CYS A 145 -30.14 0.59 -8.39
CA CYS A 145 -29.13 1.43 -9.05
C CYS A 145 -29.82 2.74 -9.43
N ILE A 146 -29.55 3.83 -8.70
CA ILE A 146 -29.76 5.25 -9.02
C ILE A 146 -28.79 5.97 -8.04
N LEU A 147 -27.87 6.87 -8.38
CA LEU A 147 -27.45 7.56 -9.60
C LEU A 147 -25.94 7.82 -9.46
#